data_AF-A0A1V8S8R4-F1
#
_entry.id   AF-A0A1V8S8R4-F1
#
_cell.length_a   1.000
_cell.length_b   1.000
_cell.length_c   1.000
_cell.angle_alpha   90.00
_cell.angle_beta   90.00
_cell.angle_gamma   90.00
#
_symmetry.space_group_name_H-M   'P 1'
#
loop_
_entity.id
_entity.type
_entity.pdbx_description
1 polymer ?
#
loop_
_entity_poly.entity_id
_entity_poly.type
_entity_poly.pdbx_seq_one_letter_code
_entity_poly.pdbx_strand_id
1 'polypeptide(L)'
;MDTLRYEQVQDTLLRGKAPRITGCKYLASFNWLRKDTPTIVVPGVPPRWTPHDHPPQLLEDSGDFFRDINAAQYPKHPIEPAVRAVLAQTPALEADRVDLFACGSTMGNLLRYARRDDKEFRFVVEVVCSTVFFIRRGNSPDEKILGVRGYGHTMPKSYTKLDRCVRESVSHQRLIRYEFGGIECIVSCEGDGYLKHKAKESSPAFHHLAGIEGLRMLAGGKAISQEAMFDIKTRSFRRKGEDILGGEIDRLWLRQIPNFIVAYHRSGTFDDIEIMDVGKQIIRWETKHADDLRIFSAIIEEIITYARSQAGTVFEVGSLRPQILEFRRLGGQLNPVLPDELRQVWSQSGLATAEYSEEEYSDEYVGSDSEGGVGLDSIDDSDNGAEPDYTAWCP
;
A
#
# COMPACT_ATOMS: atom_id res chain seq x y z
N MET A 1 -3.53 -26.23 -12.17
CA MET A 1 -4.81 -25.66 -11.71
C MET A 1 -4.95 -24.37 -12.48
N ASP A 2 -6.05 -24.26 -13.20
CA ASP A 2 -6.11 -23.39 -14.36
C ASP A 2 -7.20 -22.32 -14.17
N THR A 3 -8.21 -22.64 -13.35
CA THR A 3 -9.27 -21.74 -12.90
C THR A 3 -9.75 -22.07 -11.49
N LEU A 4 -10.14 -21.05 -10.70
CA LEU A 4 -10.97 -21.17 -9.50
C LEU A 4 -12.27 -20.39 -9.72
N ARG A 5 -13.42 -21.06 -9.60
CA ARG A 5 -14.75 -20.41 -9.69
C ARG A 5 -15.21 -19.98 -8.30
N TYR A 6 -15.89 -18.84 -8.23
CA TYR A 6 -16.47 -18.34 -6.97
C TYR A 6 -17.32 -19.41 -6.24
N GLU A 7 -18.15 -20.14 -6.98
CA GLU A 7 -19.08 -21.15 -6.43
C GLU A 7 -18.34 -22.31 -5.73
N GLN A 8 -17.20 -22.75 -6.27
CA GLN A 8 -16.36 -23.80 -5.67
C GLN A 8 -15.79 -23.40 -4.30
N VAL A 9 -15.57 -22.09 -4.10
CA VAL A 9 -15.14 -21.51 -2.82
C VAL A 9 -16.34 -21.28 -1.90
N GLN A 10 -17.50 -20.89 -2.45
CA GLN A 10 -18.70 -20.65 -1.65
C GLN A 10 -19.21 -21.94 -0.98
N ASP A 11 -19.27 -23.05 -1.73
CA ASP A 11 -19.84 -24.32 -1.25
C ASP A 11 -19.03 -24.98 -0.13
N THR A 12 -17.74 -24.65 0.02
CA THR A 12 -16.86 -25.21 1.06
C THR A 12 -16.92 -24.46 2.39
N LEU A 13 -17.52 -23.26 2.47
CA LEU A 13 -17.30 -22.29 3.56
C LEU A 13 -18.47 -22.02 4.51
N LEU A 14 -19.35 -23.01 4.71
CA LEU A 14 -20.53 -22.87 5.59
C LEU A 14 -20.28 -23.29 7.07
N ARG A 15 -19.02 -23.37 7.52
CA ARG A 15 -18.68 -23.75 8.91
C ARG A 15 -17.50 -22.95 9.46
N GLY A 16 -17.64 -22.42 10.68
CA GLY A 16 -16.59 -21.69 11.38
C GLY A 16 -16.95 -20.24 11.74
N LYS A 17 -16.12 -19.63 12.61
CA LYS A 17 -16.15 -18.17 12.85
C LYS A 17 -15.68 -17.46 11.58
N ALA A 18 -16.26 -16.31 11.26
CA ALA A 18 -15.75 -15.47 10.17
C ALA A 18 -14.31 -14.98 10.50
N PRO A 19 -13.40 -14.94 9.52
CA PRO A 19 -12.07 -14.39 9.70
C PRO A 19 -12.15 -12.88 9.97
N ARG A 20 -11.17 -12.37 10.71
CA ARG A 20 -11.02 -10.96 11.07
C ARG A 20 -9.55 -10.59 10.98
N ILE A 21 -9.24 -9.32 10.76
CA ILE A 21 -7.85 -8.86 10.87
C ILE A 21 -7.50 -8.72 12.36
N THR A 22 -6.45 -9.39 12.82
CA THR A 22 -5.98 -9.31 14.21
C THR A 22 -4.47 -9.10 14.30
N GLY A 23 -3.97 -8.72 15.48
CA GLY A 23 -2.53 -8.58 15.73
C GLY A 23 -1.82 -7.44 14.99
N CYS A 24 -2.55 -6.57 14.28
CA CYS A 24 -1.98 -5.56 13.38
C CYS A 24 -0.90 -4.68 14.03
N LYS A 25 0.30 -4.73 13.46
CA LYS A 25 1.48 -3.98 13.88
C LYS A 25 2.13 -3.27 12.70
N TYR A 26 2.78 -2.14 12.98
CA TYR A 26 3.82 -1.62 12.08
C TYR A 26 4.97 -2.61 12.00
N LEU A 27 5.49 -2.84 10.79
CA LEU A 27 6.70 -3.63 10.56
C LEU A 27 7.84 -2.76 10.00
N ALA A 28 7.52 -1.92 9.01
CA ALA A 28 8.49 -1.04 8.36
C ALA A 28 7.79 0.09 7.60
N SER A 29 8.55 1.12 7.22
CA SER A 29 8.16 2.10 6.18
C SER A 29 9.36 2.52 5.34
N PHE A 30 9.08 3.09 4.17
CA PHE A 30 10.06 3.83 3.38
C PHE A 30 9.40 4.94 2.54
N ASN A 31 10.16 5.98 2.18
CA ASN A 31 9.75 6.97 1.18
C ASN A 31 10.59 6.81 -0.08
N TRP A 32 9.96 6.88 -1.26
CA TRP A 32 10.67 7.12 -2.52
C TRP A 32 11.06 8.59 -2.62
N LEU A 33 12.30 8.92 -2.96
CA LEU A 33 12.73 10.28 -3.29
C LEU A 33 12.79 10.52 -4.80
N ARG A 34 12.47 11.75 -5.23
CA ARG A 34 12.67 12.19 -6.63
C ARG A 34 14.17 12.36 -6.92
N LYS A 35 14.83 11.32 -7.43
CA LYS A 35 16.26 11.28 -7.79
C LYS A 35 16.49 10.45 -9.07
N ASP A 36 17.57 10.74 -9.79
CA ASP A 36 17.94 10.02 -11.03
C ASP A 36 18.39 8.58 -10.78
N THR A 37 18.89 8.29 -9.58
CA THR A 37 19.10 6.94 -9.06
C THR A 37 17.93 6.58 -8.14
N PRO A 38 17.26 5.42 -8.31
CA PRO A 38 16.22 4.96 -7.39
C PRO A 38 16.72 5.01 -5.94
N THR A 39 16.07 5.84 -5.12
CA THR A 39 16.53 6.17 -3.78
C THR A 39 15.37 6.12 -2.79
N ILE A 40 15.55 5.38 -1.68
CA ILE A 40 14.59 5.29 -0.59
C ILE A 40 15.16 5.78 0.75
N VAL A 41 14.31 6.41 1.57
CA VAL A 41 14.61 6.72 2.98
C VAL A 41 13.90 5.71 3.88
N VAL A 42 14.63 5.15 4.85
CA VAL A 42 14.23 3.99 5.67
C VAL A 42 14.67 4.22 7.12
N PRO A 43 13.81 4.07 8.15
CA PRO A 43 12.35 4.19 8.10
C PRO A 43 11.87 5.37 7.24
N GLY A 44 10.69 5.23 6.64
CA GLY A 44 9.98 6.33 5.98
C GLY A 44 9.08 7.10 6.95
N VAL A 45 8.81 8.37 6.66
CA VAL A 45 7.86 9.22 7.39
C VAL A 45 6.69 9.59 6.46
N PRO A 46 5.42 9.29 6.83
CA PRO A 46 4.26 9.83 6.13
C PRO A 46 4.15 11.33 6.38
N PRO A 47 3.54 12.14 5.49
CA PRO A 47 3.44 13.56 5.71
C PRO A 47 2.49 13.87 6.90
N ARG A 48 2.81 14.92 7.65
CA ARG A 48 2.08 15.28 8.89
C ARG A 48 0.92 16.22 8.57
N TRP A 49 -0.28 15.97 9.11
CA TRP A 49 -1.41 16.90 9.00
C TRP A 49 -1.05 18.31 9.50
N THR A 50 -1.32 19.31 8.66
CA THR A 50 -1.13 20.75 8.86
C THR A 50 -2.24 21.50 8.11
N PRO A 51 -3.44 21.60 8.69
CA PRO A 51 -4.52 22.38 8.09
C PRO A 51 -4.19 23.88 8.17
N HIS A 52 -4.75 24.66 7.25
CA HIS A 52 -4.63 26.12 7.22
C HIS A 52 -5.72 26.75 8.09
N ASP A 53 -5.37 27.73 8.93
CA ASP A 53 -6.34 28.55 9.66
C ASP A 53 -7.22 29.38 8.70
N HIS A 54 -6.68 29.70 7.53
CA HIS A 54 -7.35 30.40 6.43
C HIS A 54 -7.16 29.60 5.13
N PRO A 55 -8.11 28.72 4.76
CA PRO A 55 -8.04 27.89 3.56
C PRO A 55 -7.73 28.69 2.27
N PRO A 56 -6.58 28.48 1.62
CA PRO A 56 -6.32 29.04 0.30
C PRO A 56 -7.20 28.35 -0.76
N GLN A 57 -7.52 29.06 -1.83
CA GLN A 57 -8.05 28.43 -3.04
C GLN A 57 -6.91 27.67 -3.73
N LEU A 58 -7.02 26.34 -3.80
CA LEU A 58 -6.05 25.51 -4.49
C LEU A 58 -6.29 25.52 -6.00
N LEU A 59 -5.20 25.29 -6.76
CA LEU A 59 -5.33 24.89 -8.15
C LEU A 59 -5.89 23.46 -8.24
N GLU A 60 -6.58 23.18 -9.34
CA GLU A 60 -6.98 21.82 -9.69
C GLU A 60 -5.73 21.00 -10.04
N ASP A 61 -5.75 19.70 -9.76
CA ASP A 61 -4.78 18.76 -10.33
C ASP A 61 -4.89 18.76 -11.89
N SER A 62 -3.94 18.17 -12.63
CA SER A 62 -3.42 18.67 -13.95
C SER A 62 -2.40 17.75 -14.64
N GLY A 63 -2.66 16.43 -14.80
CA GLY A 63 -1.74 15.52 -15.53
C GLY A 63 -1.57 14.10 -14.95
N ASP A 64 -0.36 13.52 -15.11
CA ASP A 64 -0.10 12.07 -15.03
C ASP A 64 1.19 11.68 -14.25
N PHE A 65 1.09 10.70 -13.33
CA PHE A 65 2.17 10.06 -12.57
C PHE A 65 2.31 8.61 -13.04
N PHE A 66 1.81 7.62 -12.29
CA PHE A 66 2.09 6.18 -12.37
C PHE A 66 1.08 5.37 -11.54
N ARG A 67 0.35 4.45 -12.20
CA ARG A 67 -0.57 3.51 -11.55
C ARG A 67 0.09 2.71 -10.43
N ASP A 68 1.38 2.39 -10.58
CA ASP A 68 2.23 1.80 -9.55
C ASP A 68 3.58 2.52 -9.46
N ILE A 69 3.73 3.38 -8.46
CA ILE A 69 4.97 4.14 -8.27
C ILE A 69 6.17 3.26 -7.90
N ASN A 70 5.96 2.07 -7.30
CA ASN A 70 7.06 1.15 -7.01
C ASN A 70 7.58 0.50 -8.30
N ALA A 71 6.66 0.14 -9.22
CA ALA A 71 7.02 -0.38 -10.52
C ALA A 71 7.68 0.69 -11.41
N ALA A 72 7.23 1.95 -11.33
CA ALA A 72 7.83 3.05 -12.09
C ALA A 72 9.23 3.45 -11.58
N GLN A 73 9.44 3.49 -10.26
CA GLN A 73 10.73 3.83 -9.65
C GLN A 73 11.76 2.69 -9.75
N TYR A 74 11.33 1.43 -9.69
CA TYR A 74 12.24 0.29 -9.76
C TYR A 74 11.67 -0.90 -10.55
N PRO A 75 11.56 -0.79 -11.90
CA PRO A 75 10.89 -1.77 -12.76
C PRO A 75 11.41 -3.21 -12.66
N LYS A 76 12.69 -3.38 -12.27
CA LYS A 76 13.36 -4.69 -12.27
C LYS A 76 12.80 -5.62 -11.18
N HIS A 77 12.65 -5.10 -9.95
CA HIS A 77 12.16 -5.83 -8.77
C HIS A 77 11.27 -4.91 -7.90
N PRO A 78 10.02 -4.58 -8.30
CA PRO A 78 9.21 -3.55 -7.62
C PRO A 78 8.93 -3.78 -6.12
N ILE A 79 9.11 -4.99 -5.62
CA ILE A 79 8.90 -5.39 -4.22
C ILE A 79 10.20 -5.37 -3.39
N GLU A 80 11.38 -5.41 -4.01
CA GLU A 80 12.68 -5.40 -3.31
C GLU A 80 12.85 -4.22 -2.33
N PRO A 81 12.50 -2.95 -2.68
CA PRO A 81 12.55 -1.83 -1.75
C PRO A 81 11.76 -2.06 -0.45
N ALA A 82 10.62 -2.75 -0.55
CA ALA A 82 9.75 -3.07 0.57
C ALA A 82 10.33 -4.19 1.45
N VAL A 83 10.91 -5.23 0.84
CA VAL A 83 11.60 -6.31 1.57
C VAL A 83 12.88 -5.81 2.25
N ARG A 84 13.65 -4.95 1.58
CA ARG A 84 14.81 -4.25 2.19
C ARG A 84 14.40 -3.36 3.36
N ALA A 85 13.31 -2.61 3.23
CA ALA A 85 12.81 -1.79 4.33
C ALA A 85 12.44 -2.64 5.56
N VAL A 86 11.88 -3.84 5.37
CA VAL A 86 11.62 -4.81 6.45
C VAL A 86 12.91 -5.32 7.08
N LEU A 87 13.83 -5.89 6.29
CA LEU A 87 15.08 -6.47 6.79
C LEU A 87 15.96 -5.45 7.51
N ALA A 88 15.96 -4.19 7.06
CA ALA A 88 16.71 -3.10 7.70
C ALA A 88 16.09 -2.58 9.02
N GLN A 89 14.80 -2.85 9.29
CA GLN A 89 14.09 -2.37 10.50
C GLN A 89 13.66 -3.50 11.45
N THR A 90 13.65 -4.74 10.99
CA THR A 90 13.29 -5.93 11.76
C THR A 90 14.11 -7.13 11.25
N PRO A 91 15.44 -7.16 11.49
CA PRO A 91 16.29 -8.29 11.08
C PRO A 91 15.94 -9.60 11.83
N ALA A 92 15.34 -9.47 13.02
CA ALA A 92 14.78 -10.58 13.80
C ALA A 92 13.40 -11.07 13.28
N LEU A 93 13.00 -10.71 12.05
CA LEU A 93 11.81 -11.28 11.43
C LEU A 93 12.09 -12.74 11.03
N GLU A 94 11.38 -13.65 11.69
CA GLU A 94 11.23 -15.03 11.23
C GLU A 94 10.35 -15.03 9.96
N ALA A 95 10.99 -15.07 8.79
CA ALA A 95 10.32 -14.96 7.49
C ALA A 95 9.61 -16.26 7.07
N ASP A 96 10.05 -17.41 7.60
CA ASP A 96 9.40 -18.70 7.44
C ASP A 96 7.95 -18.68 7.97
N ARG A 97 7.70 -17.88 9.02
CA ARG A 97 6.38 -17.60 9.62
C ARG A 97 5.56 -16.51 8.89
N VAL A 98 5.94 -16.12 7.68
CA VAL A 98 5.14 -15.20 6.84
C VAL A 98 4.55 -15.99 5.68
N ASP A 99 3.23 -16.18 5.68
CA ASP A 99 2.52 -16.86 4.61
C ASP A 99 2.41 -16.00 3.35
N LEU A 100 2.10 -14.73 3.52
CA LEU A 100 1.74 -13.81 2.44
C LEU A 100 2.48 -12.48 2.54
N PHE A 101 3.10 -12.06 1.45
CA PHE A 101 3.58 -10.70 1.25
C PHE A 101 2.82 -10.09 0.06
N ALA A 102 2.02 -9.05 0.30
CA ALA A 102 1.14 -8.48 -0.73
C ALA A 102 1.11 -6.94 -0.68
N CYS A 103 0.72 -6.30 -1.77
CA CYS A 103 0.29 -4.90 -1.70
C CYS A 103 -1.23 -4.77 -1.48
N GLY A 104 -1.64 -3.72 -0.79
CA GLY A 104 -3.05 -3.45 -0.47
C GLY A 104 -3.94 -3.20 -1.70
N SER A 105 -3.37 -2.91 -2.87
CA SER A 105 -4.13 -2.86 -4.13
C SER A 105 -4.47 -4.26 -4.65
N THR A 106 -3.53 -5.22 -4.59
CA THR A 106 -3.79 -6.61 -5.00
C THR A 106 -4.78 -7.28 -4.05
N MET A 107 -4.58 -7.13 -2.74
CA MET A 107 -5.51 -7.60 -1.72
C MET A 107 -6.90 -6.95 -1.85
N GLY A 108 -6.95 -5.64 -2.16
CA GLY A 108 -8.21 -4.93 -2.41
C GLY A 108 -8.97 -5.42 -3.64
N ASN A 109 -8.27 -5.80 -4.71
CA ASN A 109 -8.90 -6.42 -5.88
C ASN A 109 -9.50 -7.80 -5.55
N LEU A 110 -8.77 -8.63 -4.79
CA LEU A 110 -9.25 -9.94 -4.35
C LEU A 110 -10.46 -9.82 -3.39
N LEU A 111 -10.45 -8.84 -2.48
CA LEU A 111 -11.59 -8.53 -1.60
C LEU A 111 -12.82 -8.05 -2.40
N ARG A 112 -12.61 -7.26 -3.45
CA ARG A 112 -13.66 -6.78 -4.35
C ARG A 112 -14.29 -7.94 -5.14
N TYR A 113 -13.47 -8.84 -5.67
CA TYR A 113 -13.92 -10.08 -6.31
C TYR A 113 -14.70 -11.00 -5.35
N ALA A 114 -14.23 -11.16 -4.11
CA ALA A 114 -14.93 -11.92 -3.07
C ALA A 114 -16.31 -11.33 -2.70
N ARG A 115 -16.56 -10.05 -3.04
CA ARG A 115 -17.84 -9.35 -2.91
C ARG A 115 -18.65 -9.30 -4.22
N ARG A 116 -18.29 -10.10 -5.23
CA ARG A 116 -18.90 -10.20 -6.57
C ARG A 116 -18.94 -8.91 -7.37
N ASP A 117 -17.96 -8.03 -7.20
CA ASP A 117 -17.65 -7.00 -8.19
C ASP A 117 -16.70 -7.60 -9.23
N ASP A 118 -17.18 -7.70 -10.47
CA ASP A 118 -16.52 -8.40 -11.58
C ASP A 118 -15.46 -7.53 -12.31
N LYS A 119 -15.09 -6.35 -11.78
CA LYS A 119 -14.09 -5.48 -12.43
C LYS A 119 -12.74 -6.17 -12.53
N GLU A 120 -12.21 -6.24 -13.75
CA GLU A 120 -11.00 -7.00 -14.08
C GLU A 120 -9.77 -6.61 -13.24
N PHE A 121 -8.90 -7.60 -13.00
CA PHE A 121 -7.59 -7.41 -12.39
C PHE A 121 -6.69 -8.62 -12.64
N ARG A 122 -5.38 -8.40 -12.53
CA ARG A 122 -4.35 -9.46 -12.54
C ARG A 122 -3.16 -9.09 -11.68
N PHE A 123 -2.43 -10.09 -11.21
CA PHE A 123 -1.22 -9.96 -10.41
C PHE A 123 -0.34 -11.20 -10.60
N VAL A 124 0.96 -11.07 -10.33
CA VAL A 124 1.92 -12.18 -10.39
C VAL A 124 2.06 -12.80 -9.01
N VAL A 125 2.21 -14.12 -8.97
CA VAL A 125 2.47 -14.91 -7.78
C VAL A 125 3.80 -15.64 -7.95
N GLU A 126 4.66 -15.51 -6.94
CA GLU A 126 5.92 -16.26 -6.79
C GLU A 126 6.03 -16.75 -5.34
N VAL A 127 6.68 -17.89 -5.12
CA VAL A 127 7.05 -18.37 -3.78
C VAL A 127 8.54 -18.16 -3.54
N VAL A 128 8.89 -17.51 -2.44
CA VAL A 128 10.26 -17.41 -1.92
C VAL A 128 10.25 -17.98 -0.51
N CYS A 129 11.03 -19.04 -0.29
CA CYS A 129 11.00 -19.84 0.96
C CYS A 129 9.60 -20.46 1.18
N SER A 130 8.95 -20.20 2.31
CA SER A 130 7.52 -20.50 2.54
C SER A 130 6.59 -19.36 2.12
N THR A 131 7.10 -18.14 1.98
CA THR A 131 6.32 -16.92 1.74
C THR A 131 5.83 -16.85 0.29
N VAL A 132 4.55 -16.57 0.11
CA VAL A 132 3.94 -16.32 -1.19
C VAL A 132 3.85 -14.81 -1.42
N PHE A 133 4.39 -14.34 -2.55
CA PHE A 133 4.42 -12.92 -2.90
C PHE A 133 3.34 -12.59 -3.94
N PHE A 134 2.43 -11.67 -3.61
CA PHE A 134 1.37 -11.16 -4.51
C PHE A 134 1.79 -9.82 -5.10
N ILE A 135 2.40 -9.89 -6.28
CA ILE A 135 3.10 -8.80 -6.97
C ILE A 135 2.14 -8.11 -7.94
N ARG A 136 1.94 -6.79 -7.79
CA ARG A 136 1.05 -6.03 -8.66
C ARG A 136 1.55 -6.02 -10.11
N ARG A 137 0.64 -6.22 -11.07
CA ARG A 137 0.99 -6.30 -12.51
C ARG A 137 0.13 -5.34 -13.34
N GLY A 138 0.73 -4.21 -13.75
CA GLY A 138 0.15 -3.33 -14.77
C GLY A 138 0.25 -3.91 -16.18
N ASN A 139 0.03 -3.07 -17.18
CA ASN A 139 0.35 -3.30 -18.58
C ASN A 139 1.84 -3.01 -18.85
N SER A 140 2.38 -1.97 -18.22
CA SER A 140 3.80 -1.64 -18.18
C SER A 140 4.20 -1.12 -16.79
N PRO A 141 5.51 -1.06 -16.45
CA PRO A 141 5.97 -0.53 -15.15
C PRO A 141 5.72 0.98 -15.02
N ASP A 142 5.76 1.68 -16.14
CA ASP A 142 5.47 3.10 -16.31
C ASP A 142 3.98 3.37 -16.63
N GLU A 143 3.08 2.40 -16.42
CA GLU A 143 1.66 2.56 -16.76
C GLU A 143 1.10 3.78 -16.02
N LYS A 144 0.90 4.84 -16.79
CA LYS A 144 0.36 6.10 -16.32
C LYS A 144 -1.15 6.06 -16.17
N ILE A 145 -1.65 7.08 -15.49
CA ILE A 145 -3.06 7.38 -15.43
C ILE A 145 -3.24 8.88 -15.77
N LEU A 146 -4.07 9.21 -16.76
CA LEU A 146 -3.85 10.35 -17.68
C LEU A 146 -4.84 11.54 -17.54
N GLY A 147 -4.35 12.72 -17.14
CA GLY A 147 -5.05 14.00 -17.29
C GLY A 147 -5.86 14.58 -16.11
N VAL A 148 -5.43 14.36 -14.86
CA VAL A 148 -6.36 14.39 -13.70
C VAL A 148 -6.96 15.74 -13.37
N ARG A 149 -8.10 15.69 -12.68
CA ARG A 149 -8.92 16.82 -12.26
C ARG A 149 -9.40 16.62 -10.81
N GLY A 150 -10.07 17.63 -10.26
CA GLY A 150 -10.30 17.71 -8.83
C GLY A 150 -9.00 18.02 -8.06
N TYR A 151 -8.93 17.56 -6.81
CA TYR A 151 -7.96 18.07 -5.83
C TYR A 151 -7.34 16.93 -4.99
N GLY A 152 -7.45 15.69 -5.47
CA GLY A 152 -7.07 14.48 -4.74
C GLY A 152 -5.59 14.40 -4.39
N HIS A 153 -4.72 15.11 -5.12
CA HIS A 153 -3.28 15.18 -4.83
C HIS A 153 -2.87 16.56 -4.31
N THR A 154 -3.41 17.65 -4.88
CA THR A 154 -3.04 19.02 -4.46
C THR A 154 -3.59 19.40 -3.09
N MET A 155 -4.73 18.87 -2.64
CA MET A 155 -5.17 19.06 -1.25
C MET A 155 -4.22 18.37 -0.26
N PRO A 156 -3.94 17.05 -0.32
CA PRO A 156 -3.00 16.42 0.63
C PRO A 156 -1.63 17.09 0.65
N LYS A 157 -1.08 17.48 -0.50
CA LYS A 157 0.19 18.24 -0.59
C LYS A 157 0.14 19.61 0.12
N SER A 158 -1.00 20.27 0.14
CA SER A 158 -1.16 21.61 0.73
C SER A 158 -1.54 21.55 2.22
N TYR A 159 -2.31 20.55 2.64
CA TYR A 159 -2.79 20.38 4.02
C TYR A 159 -1.93 19.41 4.86
N THR A 160 -0.76 19.01 4.33
CA THR A 160 0.23 18.22 5.07
C THR A 160 1.66 18.77 4.87
N LYS A 161 2.57 18.38 5.76
CA LYS A 161 3.99 18.75 5.69
C LYS A 161 4.89 17.51 5.83
N LEU A 162 5.74 17.29 4.83
CA LEU A 162 6.83 16.31 4.87
C LEU A 162 7.90 16.70 5.92
N ASP A 163 8.56 15.70 6.48
CA ASP A 163 9.70 15.90 7.39
C ASP A 163 11.01 16.18 6.62
N ARG A 164 12.03 16.75 7.27
CA ARG A 164 13.24 17.27 6.58
C ARG A 164 14.00 16.18 5.83
N CYS A 165 14.10 14.99 6.41
CA CYS A 165 14.76 13.81 5.82
C CYS A 165 14.02 13.24 4.59
N VAL A 166 12.73 13.56 4.41
CA VAL A 166 11.89 13.06 3.30
C VAL A 166 11.30 14.20 2.46
N ARG A 167 11.97 15.37 2.46
CA ARG A 167 11.49 16.60 1.79
C ARG A 167 11.26 16.44 0.28
N GLU A 168 11.99 15.54 -0.37
CA GLU A 168 11.87 15.23 -1.80
C GLU A 168 11.04 13.96 -2.09
N SER A 169 10.23 13.53 -1.12
CA SER A 169 9.38 12.33 -1.22
C SER A 169 8.34 12.43 -2.33
N VAL A 170 8.22 11.38 -3.14
CA VAL A 170 7.13 11.21 -4.13
C VAL A 170 6.02 10.28 -3.65
N SER A 171 6.31 9.31 -2.77
CA SER A 171 5.31 8.54 -2.02
C SER A 171 5.88 7.99 -0.72
N HIS A 172 5.00 7.63 0.22
CA HIS A 172 5.33 6.95 1.47
C HIS A 172 4.68 5.56 1.48
N GLN A 173 5.52 4.52 1.44
CA GLN A 173 5.12 3.13 1.52
C GLN A 173 5.24 2.64 2.96
N ARG A 174 4.16 2.05 3.49
CA ARG A 174 4.10 1.48 4.84
C ARG A 174 3.93 -0.03 4.73
N LEU A 175 4.58 -0.78 5.60
CA LEU A 175 4.35 -2.22 5.76
C LEU A 175 3.76 -2.49 7.14
N ILE A 176 2.62 -3.17 7.13
CA ILE A 176 1.96 -3.68 8.34
C ILE A 176 1.98 -5.21 8.33
N ARG A 177 2.11 -5.81 9.51
CA ARG A 177 1.94 -7.26 9.71
C ARG A 177 0.66 -7.51 10.48
N TYR A 178 -0.17 -8.44 10.02
CA TYR A 178 -1.38 -8.88 10.71
C TYR A 178 -1.72 -10.35 10.41
N GLU A 179 -2.51 -10.97 11.28
CA GLU A 179 -3.14 -12.27 11.00
C GLU A 179 -4.52 -12.01 10.36
N PHE A 180 -4.86 -12.76 9.30
CA PHE A 180 -6.22 -12.82 8.75
C PHE A 180 -6.58 -14.26 8.41
N GLY A 181 -7.55 -14.84 9.12
CA GLY A 181 -7.99 -16.22 8.88
C GLY A 181 -6.94 -17.29 9.24
N GLY A 182 -5.99 -16.98 10.12
CA GLY A 182 -4.81 -17.83 10.36
C GLY A 182 -3.67 -17.66 9.35
N ILE A 183 -3.81 -16.78 8.35
CA ILE A 183 -2.76 -16.43 7.38
C ILE A 183 -1.92 -15.28 7.94
N GLU A 184 -0.62 -15.48 8.12
CA GLU A 184 0.30 -14.42 8.55
C GLU A 184 0.67 -13.51 7.35
N CYS A 185 0.06 -12.32 7.33
CA CYS A 185 0.16 -11.36 6.23
C CYS A 185 1.13 -10.22 6.54
N ILE A 186 2.05 -9.93 5.61
CA ILE A 186 2.67 -8.61 5.45
C ILE A 186 1.95 -7.90 4.30
N VAL A 187 1.40 -6.72 4.57
CA VAL A 187 0.73 -5.89 3.57
C VAL A 187 1.43 -4.55 3.43
N SER A 188 1.89 -4.23 2.21
CA SER A 188 2.36 -2.90 1.86
C SER A 188 1.20 -1.99 1.44
N CYS A 189 1.15 -0.77 1.97
CA CYS A 189 0.10 0.19 1.67
C CYS A 189 0.59 1.64 1.77
N GLU A 190 -0.09 2.51 1.02
CA GLU A 190 0.03 3.97 1.18
C GLU A 190 -1.09 4.48 2.10
N GLY A 191 -0.83 5.60 2.76
CA GLY A 191 -1.81 6.36 3.53
C GLY A 191 -1.38 7.83 3.52
N ASP A 192 -2.36 8.72 3.34
CA ASP A 192 -2.14 10.11 2.92
C ASP A 192 -1.47 11.00 3.98
N GLY A 193 -1.28 10.49 5.20
CA GLY A 193 -0.48 11.13 6.23
C GLY A 193 -0.75 10.64 7.65
N TYR A 194 -0.34 11.43 8.64
CA TYR A 194 -0.62 11.16 10.06
C TYR A 194 -1.08 12.38 10.89
N LEU A 195 -1.95 12.12 11.87
CA LEU A 195 -2.41 13.09 12.87
C LEU A 195 -1.40 13.19 14.02
N LYS A 196 -0.67 14.32 14.13
CA LYS A 196 0.38 14.51 15.16
C LYS A 196 -0.08 14.20 16.58
N HIS A 197 -1.32 14.55 16.94
CA HIS A 197 -1.85 14.36 18.29
C HIS A 197 -2.20 12.90 18.65
N LYS A 198 -2.24 11.98 17.67
CA LYS A 198 -2.37 10.53 17.88
C LYS A 198 -1.03 9.78 17.74
N ALA A 199 0.02 10.44 17.24
CA ALA A 199 1.28 9.80 16.91
C ALA A 199 2.09 9.44 18.17
N LYS A 200 2.41 8.15 18.30
CA LYS A 200 3.61 7.71 19.01
C LYS A 200 4.71 7.58 17.96
N GLU A 201 5.78 8.35 18.13
CA GLU A 201 6.93 8.34 17.23
C GLU A 201 8.05 7.49 17.86
N SER A 202 8.77 6.72 17.04
CA SER A 202 10.02 6.07 17.45
C SER A 202 11.03 6.01 16.31
N SER A 203 12.31 5.97 16.65
CA SER A 203 13.39 5.64 15.70
C SER A 203 13.69 4.15 15.84
N PRO A 204 13.16 3.27 14.97
CA PRO A 204 13.61 1.87 14.92
C PRO A 204 15.10 1.82 14.56
N ALA A 205 15.81 0.80 15.02
CA ALA A 205 17.17 0.53 14.59
C ALA A 205 17.22 0.39 13.05
N PHE A 206 18.20 1.02 12.42
CA PHE A 206 18.44 0.88 10.98
C PHE A 206 19.69 0.05 10.76
N HIS A 207 19.50 -1.17 10.28
CA HIS A 207 20.59 -2.09 9.95
C HIS A 207 21.02 -1.85 8.50
N HIS A 208 22.30 -1.49 8.32
CA HIS A 208 22.90 -1.28 7.00
C HIS A 208 22.97 -2.61 6.22
N LEU A 209 21.98 -2.84 5.35
CA LEU A 209 22.04 -3.90 4.35
C LEU A 209 23.11 -3.58 3.30
N ALA A 210 23.73 -4.61 2.72
CA ALA A 210 24.64 -4.45 1.60
C ALA A 210 23.96 -3.69 0.45
N GLY A 211 24.63 -2.62 -0.02
CA GLY A 211 24.18 -1.83 -1.15
C GLY A 211 24.32 -2.60 -2.45
N ILE A 212 23.21 -2.79 -3.17
CA ILE A 212 23.20 -3.44 -4.49
C ILE A 212 23.06 -2.37 -5.58
N GLU A 213 23.65 -2.65 -6.74
CA GLU A 213 23.62 -1.80 -7.92
C GLU A 213 22.18 -1.41 -8.31
N GLY A 214 21.93 -0.11 -8.41
CA GLY A 214 20.66 0.47 -8.88
C GLY A 214 19.65 0.88 -7.80
N LEU A 215 19.86 0.60 -6.51
CA LEU A 215 18.96 1.06 -5.43
C LEU A 215 19.74 1.61 -4.22
N ARG A 216 19.59 2.92 -3.96
CA ARG A 216 20.18 3.59 -2.79
C ARG A 216 19.21 3.58 -1.60
N MET A 217 19.70 3.16 -0.44
CA MET A 217 18.99 3.28 0.84
C MET A 217 19.65 4.38 1.68
N LEU A 218 18.84 5.18 2.36
CA LEU A 218 19.28 6.23 3.30
C LEU A 218 18.59 6.03 4.64
N ALA A 219 19.34 6.09 5.74
CA ALA A 219 18.78 6.21 7.08
C ALA A 219 18.12 7.59 7.28
N GLY A 220 17.15 7.71 8.20
CA GLY A 220 16.84 9.01 8.82
C GLY A 220 15.38 9.38 9.09
N GLY A 221 14.39 8.54 8.76
CA GLY A 221 13.00 8.81 9.15
C GLY A 221 12.67 8.35 10.58
N LYS A 222 11.38 8.07 10.82
CA LYS A 222 10.82 7.62 12.09
C LYS A 222 9.57 6.78 11.87
N ALA A 223 9.41 5.72 12.66
CA ALA A 223 8.16 4.98 12.73
C ALA A 223 7.08 5.84 13.39
N ILE A 224 5.92 5.96 12.73
CA ILE A 224 4.71 6.59 13.26
C ILE A 224 3.71 5.49 13.60
N SER A 225 3.09 5.52 14.78
CA SER A 225 2.12 4.50 15.19
C SER A 225 0.89 4.41 14.28
N GLN A 226 0.35 3.18 14.11
CA GLN A 226 -0.75 2.90 13.18
C GLN A 226 -2.03 3.71 13.51
N GLU A 227 -2.27 3.95 14.81
CA GLU A 227 -3.42 4.70 15.32
C GLU A 227 -3.49 6.16 14.84
N ALA A 228 -2.38 6.70 14.32
CA ALA A 228 -2.26 8.07 13.85
C ALA A 228 -2.42 8.22 12.33
N MET A 229 -2.32 7.13 11.57
CA MET A 229 -2.44 7.14 10.11
C MET A 229 -3.85 7.57 9.67
N PHE A 230 -3.94 8.36 8.59
CA PHE A 230 -5.20 8.68 7.93
C PHE A 230 -5.16 8.41 6.42
N ASP A 231 -6.35 8.44 5.82
CA ASP A 231 -6.61 8.51 4.39
C ASP A 231 -7.53 9.71 4.11
N ILE A 232 -7.40 10.38 2.96
CA ILE A 232 -8.17 11.58 2.59
C ILE A 232 -9.07 11.31 1.37
N LYS A 233 -10.29 11.85 1.39
CA LYS A 233 -11.08 12.06 0.16
C LYS A 233 -11.53 13.50 0.00
N THR A 234 -11.15 14.11 -1.12
CA THR A 234 -11.73 15.37 -1.59
C THR A 234 -13.05 15.14 -2.30
N ARG A 235 -14.04 16.00 -2.05
CA ARG A 235 -15.32 16.03 -2.76
C ARG A 235 -15.76 17.47 -3.00
N SER A 236 -16.53 17.74 -4.06
CA SER A 236 -17.22 19.03 -4.15
C SER A 236 -18.23 19.14 -3.00
N PHE A 237 -18.41 20.34 -2.43
CA PHE A 237 -19.45 20.59 -1.42
C PHE A 237 -20.86 20.19 -1.91
N ARG A 238 -21.10 20.17 -3.23
CA ARG A 238 -22.35 19.67 -3.84
C ARG A 238 -22.64 18.20 -3.54
N ARG A 239 -21.63 17.41 -3.14
CA ARG A 239 -21.72 15.98 -2.79
C ARG A 239 -21.74 15.74 -1.28
N LYS A 240 -21.90 16.79 -0.45
CA LYS A 240 -22.01 16.65 1.01
C LYS A 240 -23.34 15.99 1.38
N GLY A 241 -23.25 14.92 2.18
CA GLY A 241 -24.39 14.06 2.53
C GLY A 241 -24.43 12.72 1.80
N GLU A 242 -23.56 12.50 0.79
CA GLU A 242 -23.30 11.16 0.25
C GLU A 242 -22.48 10.31 1.24
N ASP A 243 -22.61 8.98 1.18
CA ASP A 243 -21.83 8.05 2.01
C ASP A 243 -20.40 7.86 1.47
N ILE A 244 -19.57 8.89 1.65
CA ILE A 244 -18.16 8.89 1.21
C ILE A 244 -17.34 7.84 1.98
N LEU A 245 -17.72 7.52 3.22
CA LEU A 245 -17.03 6.51 4.03
C LEU A 245 -17.37 5.09 3.56
N GLY A 246 -18.63 4.80 3.25
CA GLY A 246 -19.08 3.49 2.77
C GLY A 246 -18.40 3.03 1.47
N GLY A 247 -17.91 3.96 0.65
CA GLY A 247 -17.13 3.68 -0.56
C GLY A 247 -15.61 3.46 -0.35
N GLU A 248 -15.09 3.63 0.88
CA GLU A 248 -13.65 3.48 1.18
C GLU A 248 -13.37 2.61 2.44
N ILE A 249 -14.40 2.28 3.22
CA ILE A 249 -14.29 1.59 4.51
C ILE A 249 -13.66 0.19 4.42
N ASP A 250 -13.77 -0.46 3.26
CA ASP A 250 -13.15 -1.74 2.92
C ASP A 250 -11.63 -1.62 2.74
N ARG A 251 -11.19 -0.58 2.02
CA ARG A 251 -9.78 -0.17 1.88
C ARG A 251 -9.20 0.26 3.23
N LEU A 252 -9.97 0.96 4.07
CA LEU A 252 -9.56 1.38 5.42
C LEU A 252 -9.44 0.18 6.38
N TRP A 253 -10.36 -0.79 6.30
CA TRP A 253 -10.25 -2.07 7.01
C TRP A 253 -8.98 -2.83 6.59
N LEU A 254 -8.77 -3.01 5.29
CA LEU A 254 -7.64 -3.77 4.74
C LEU A 254 -6.28 -3.15 5.09
N ARG A 255 -6.18 -1.82 5.03
CA ARG A 255 -4.96 -1.07 5.40
C ARG A 255 -4.85 -0.80 6.91
N GLN A 256 -5.85 -1.20 7.70
CA GLN A 256 -5.97 -0.91 9.13
C GLN A 256 -5.73 0.57 9.46
N ILE A 257 -6.33 1.48 8.67
CA ILE A 257 -6.22 2.94 8.83
C ILE A 257 -7.46 3.43 9.62
N PRO A 258 -7.32 3.86 10.89
CA PRO A 258 -8.47 4.14 11.74
C PRO A 258 -8.97 5.59 11.67
N ASN A 259 -8.30 6.47 10.92
CA ASN A 259 -8.69 7.87 10.73
C ASN A 259 -9.05 8.12 9.25
N PHE A 260 -10.13 8.86 9.01
CA PHE A 260 -10.55 9.23 7.66
C PHE A 260 -10.87 10.72 7.62
N ILE A 261 -10.40 11.42 6.58
CA ILE A 261 -10.66 12.84 6.39
C ILE A 261 -11.46 13.02 5.11
N VAL A 262 -12.68 13.55 5.22
CA VAL A 262 -13.45 14.02 4.06
C VAL A 262 -13.34 15.53 4.00
N ALA A 263 -12.85 16.05 2.88
CA ALA A 263 -12.64 17.47 2.68
C ALA A 263 -13.51 17.96 1.52
N TYR A 264 -14.46 18.82 1.84
CA TYR A 264 -15.37 19.40 0.86
C TYR A 264 -14.81 20.72 0.33
N HIS A 265 -14.90 20.93 -0.98
CA HIS A 265 -14.43 22.15 -1.62
C HIS A 265 -15.50 22.91 -2.41
N ARG A 266 -15.33 24.23 -2.45
CA ARG A 266 -15.93 25.14 -3.42
C ARG A 266 -14.80 25.60 -4.35
N SER A 267 -14.72 25.00 -5.53
CA SER A 267 -13.74 25.34 -6.59
C SER A 267 -12.29 25.52 -6.09
N GLY A 268 -11.79 24.56 -5.31
CA GLY A 268 -10.42 24.57 -4.77
C GLY A 268 -10.26 25.16 -3.37
N THR A 269 -11.22 25.93 -2.86
CA THR A 269 -11.22 26.37 -1.45
C THR A 269 -11.88 25.31 -0.58
N PHE A 270 -11.21 24.88 0.49
CA PHE A 270 -11.68 23.85 1.43
C PHE A 270 -12.15 24.47 2.75
N ASP A 271 -13.39 24.95 2.77
CA ASP A 271 -14.04 25.58 3.92
C ASP A 271 -14.64 24.58 4.94
N ASP A 272 -14.69 23.29 4.59
CA ASP A 272 -15.41 22.26 5.34
C ASP A 272 -14.63 20.92 5.30
N ILE A 273 -14.01 20.54 6.43
CA ILE A 273 -13.15 19.36 6.55
C ILE A 273 -13.56 18.53 7.77
N GLU A 274 -14.01 17.30 7.53
CA GLU A 274 -14.49 16.34 8.52
C GLU A 274 -13.41 15.29 8.83
N ILE A 275 -12.77 15.41 9.99
CA ILE A 275 -11.76 14.46 10.49
C ILE A 275 -12.45 13.45 11.42
N MET A 276 -12.51 12.19 11.00
CA MET A 276 -13.26 11.13 11.69
C MET A 276 -12.34 10.03 12.22
N ASP A 277 -12.60 9.58 13.45
CA ASP A 277 -12.17 8.25 13.90
C ASP A 277 -13.22 7.22 13.44
N VAL A 278 -12.77 6.25 12.65
CA VAL A 278 -13.64 5.27 11.97
C VAL A 278 -13.43 3.84 12.45
N GLY A 279 -12.65 3.61 13.52
CA GLY A 279 -12.38 2.25 14.03
C GLY A 279 -13.64 1.46 14.38
N LYS A 280 -14.68 2.11 14.90
CA LYS A 280 -15.98 1.47 15.19
C LYS A 280 -16.76 1.13 13.91
N GLN A 281 -16.61 1.94 12.86
CA GLN A 281 -17.22 1.74 11.55
C GLN A 281 -16.53 0.58 10.81
N ILE A 282 -15.21 0.45 10.94
CA ILE A 282 -14.42 -0.68 10.42
C ILE A 282 -14.89 -2.00 11.05
N ILE A 283 -15.01 -2.07 12.38
CA ILE A 283 -15.49 -3.28 13.10
C ILE A 283 -16.94 -3.65 12.72
N ARG A 284 -17.80 -2.64 12.49
CA ARG A 284 -19.17 -2.84 11.99
C ARG A 284 -19.19 -3.36 10.56
N TRP A 285 -18.34 -2.81 9.69
CA TRP A 285 -18.19 -3.25 8.31
C TRP A 285 -17.69 -4.69 8.22
N GLU A 286 -16.64 -5.04 8.97
CA GLU A 286 -16.10 -6.41 9.04
C GLU A 286 -17.17 -7.41 9.50
N THR A 287 -17.98 -7.02 10.50
CA THR A 287 -19.05 -7.88 11.02
C THR A 287 -20.25 -7.99 10.06
N LYS A 288 -20.47 -6.99 9.18
CA LYS A 288 -21.52 -7.03 8.15
C LYS A 288 -21.14 -7.91 6.95
N HIS A 289 -19.87 -7.88 6.53
CA HIS A 289 -19.35 -8.60 5.36
C HIS A 289 -18.70 -9.94 5.74
N ALA A 290 -19.15 -10.54 6.84
CA ALA A 290 -18.55 -11.73 7.45
C ALA A 290 -18.51 -12.95 6.50
N ASP A 291 -19.46 -13.07 5.58
CA ASP A 291 -19.53 -14.16 4.61
C ASP A 291 -18.59 -13.90 3.41
N ASP A 292 -18.57 -12.66 2.88
CA ASP A 292 -17.61 -12.22 1.87
C ASP A 292 -16.16 -12.39 2.35
N LEU A 293 -15.90 -12.10 3.62
CA LEU A 293 -14.58 -12.25 4.24
C LEU A 293 -14.13 -13.71 4.38
N ARG A 294 -15.04 -14.68 4.54
CA ARG A 294 -14.68 -16.11 4.45
C ARG A 294 -14.21 -16.47 3.05
N ILE A 295 -14.98 -16.03 2.04
CA ILE A 295 -14.67 -16.28 0.62
C ILE A 295 -13.34 -15.62 0.25
N PHE A 296 -13.07 -14.41 0.75
CA PHE A 296 -11.78 -13.71 0.59
C PHE A 296 -10.61 -14.49 1.20
N SER A 297 -10.75 -14.98 2.44
CA SER A 297 -9.73 -15.82 3.11
C SER A 297 -9.43 -17.07 2.31
N ALA A 298 -10.45 -17.84 1.96
CA ALA A 298 -10.28 -19.10 1.24
C ALA A 298 -9.72 -18.92 -0.18
N ILE A 299 -10.04 -17.83 -0.88
CA ILE A 299 -9.39 -17.48 -2.15
C ILE A 299 -7.88 -17.30 -1.95
N ILE A 300 -7.46 -16.61 -0.88
CA ILE A 300 -6.04 -16.45 -0.55
C ILE A 300 -5.43 -17.81 -0.19
N GLU A 301 -6.09 -18.62 0.64
CA GLU A 301 -5.64 -19.95 1.07
C GLU A 301 -5.44 -20.91 -0.13
N GLU A 302 -6.36 -20.93 -1.09
CA GLU A 302 -6.26 -21.70 -2.35
C GLU A 302 -5.09 -21.20 -3.21
N ILE A 303 -4.93 -19.88 -3.38
CA ILE A 303 -3.80 -19.32 -4.15
C ILE A 303 -2.46 -19.65 -3.47
N ILE A 304 -2.37 -19.54 -2.14
CA ILE A 304 -1.16 -19.85 -1.36
C ILE A 304 -0.84 -21.35 -1.45
N THR A 305 -1.84 -22.21 -1.29
CA THR A 305 -1.70 -23.67 -1.37
C THR A 305 -1.25 -24.09 -2.77
N TYR A 306 -1.87 -23.54 -3.81
CA TYR A 306 -1.46 -23.80 -5.19
C TYR A 306 -0.06 -23.26 -5.48
N ALA A 307 0.28 -22.05 -5.04
CA ALA A 307 1.62 -21.47 -5.22
C ALA A 307 2.70 -22.36 -4.58
N ARG A 308 2.50 -22.78 -3.33
CA ARG A 308 3.40 -23.70 -2.61
C ARG A 308 3.51 -25.06 -3.32
N SER A 309 2.44 -25.55 -3.96
CA SER A 309 2.48 -26.75 -4.82
C SER A 309 3.25 -26.58 -6.14
N GLN A 310 3.52 -25.34 -6.57
CA GLN A 310 4.21 -24.99 -7.81
C GLN A 310 5.53 -24.24 -7.52
N ALA A 311 6.18 -24.54 -6.38
CA ALA A 311 7.39 -23.88 -5.91
C ALA A 311 8.49 -23.80 -7.00
N GLY A 312 9.15 -22.64 -7.09
CA GLY A 312 10.12 -22.36 -8.15
C GLY A 312 9.53 -21.93 -9.50
N THR A 313 8.19 -21.79 -9.61
CA THR A 313 7.53 -21.21 -10.79
C THR A 313 6.87 -19.87 -10.48
N VAL A 314 6.74 -19.04 -11.51
CA VAL A 314 6.08 -17.73 -11.47
C VAL A 314 4.86 -17.78 -12.39
N PHE A 315 3.71 -17.35 -11.88
CA PHE A 315 2.44 -17.38 -12.63
C PHE A 315 1.59 -16.14 -12.37
N GLU A 316 0.66 -15.84 -13.26
CA GLU A 316 -0.35 -14.81 -13.08
C GLU A 316 -1.63 -15.42 -12.49
N VAL A 317 -2.25 -14.69 -11.57
CA VAL A 317 -3.63 -14.89 -11.15
C VAL A 317 -4.43 -13.65 -11.56
N GLY A 318 -5.61 -13.84 -12.16
CA GLY A 318 -6.46 -12.71 -12.52
C GLY A 318 -7.91 -13.07 -12.82
N SER A 319 -8.81 -12.12 -12.55
CA SER A 319 -10.19 -12.18 -13.00
C SER A 319 -10.30 -11.37 -14.29
N LEU A 320 -10.43 -12.07 -15.43
CA LEU A 320 -10.75 -11.47 -16.75
C LEU A 320 -12.12 -11.93 -17.26
N ARG A 321 -12.88 -12.64 -16.41
CA ARG A 321 -14.26 -13.09 -16.66
C ARG A 321 -15.01 -13.08 -15.32
N PRO A 322 -16.30 -12.69 -15.30
CA PRO A 322 -17.10 -12.69 -14.08
C PRO A 322 -16.97 -13.97 -13.25
N GLN A 323 -16.71 -13.81 -11.94
CA GLN A 323 -16.64 -14.89 -10.95
C GLN A 323 -15.71 -16.09 -11.30
N ILE A 324 -14.66 -15.87 -12.11
CA ILE A 324 -13.60 -16.85 -12.39
C ILE A 324 -12.21 -16.20 -12.22
N LEU A 325 -11.41 -16.71 -11.28
CA LEU A 325 -9.96 -16.47 -11.26
C LEU A 325 -9.28 -17.46 -12.19
N GLU A 326 -8.41 -16.99 -13.08
CA GLU A 326 -7.59 -17.80 -13.96
C GLU A 326 -6.14 -17.84 -13.47
N PHE A 327 -5.50 -19.00 -13.61
CA PHE A 327 -4.15 -19.27 -13.15
C PHE A 327 -3.27 -19.57 -14.36
N ARG A 328 -2.44 -18.60 -14.75
CA ARG A 328 -1.76 -18.57 -16.06
C ARG A 328 -0.24 -18.64 -15.88
N ARG A 329 0.38 -19.72 -16.33
CA ARG A 329 1.85 -19.78 -16.45
C ARG A 329 2.30 -18.72 -17.46
N LEU A 330 3.33 -17.95 -17.09
CA LEU A 330 3.82 -16.84 -17.90
C LEU A 330 4.97 -17.30 -18.81
N GLY A 331 4.95 -16.84 -20.06
CA GLY A 331 5.98 -17.13 -21.05
C GLY A 331 7.08 -16.07 -21.08
N GLY A 332 8.30 -16.49 -21.44
CA GLY A 332 9.50 -15.65 -21.46
C GLY A 332 10.28 -15.68 -20.14
N GLN A 333 11.42 -14.97 -20.11
CA GLN A 333 12.15 -14.73 -18.88
C GLN A 333 11.46 -13.60 -18.11
N LEU A 334 10.95 -13.91 -16.92
CA LEU A 334 10.58 -12.92 -15.92
C LEU A 334 11.75 -12.68 -14.98
N ASN A 335 11.90 -11.44 -14.50
CA ASN A 335 12.71 -11.21 -13.30
C ASN A 335 12.02 -11.89 -12.10
N PRO A 336 12.77 -12.55 -11.20
CA PRO A 336 12.22 -13.00 -9.93
C PRO A 336 11.81 -11.78 -9.08
N VAL A 337 10.88 -12.00 -8.15
CA VAL A 337 10.35 -10.95 -7.25
C VAL A 337 11.41 -10.22 -6.43
N LEU A 338 12.52 -10.90 -6.14
CA LEU A 338 13.70 -10.40 -5.44
C LEU A 338 14.97 -10.92 -6.15
N PRO A 339 16.10 -10.19 -6.14
CA PRO A 339 17.40 -10.74 -6.54
C PRO A 339 17.79 -11.95 -5.70
N ASP A 340 18.59 -12.87 -6.24
CA ASP A 340 18.94 -14.12 -5.55
C ASP A 340 19.68 -13.91 -4.23
N GLU A 341 20.51 -12.87 -4.09
CA GLU A 341 21.10 -12.45 -2.80
C GLU A 341 20.02 -12.13 -1.76
N LEU A 342 19.00 -11.37 -2.16
CA LEU A 342 17.91 -10.97 -1.26
C LEU A 342 16.95 -12.13 -0.95
N ARG A 343 16.80 -13.10 -1.87
CA ARG A 343 16.12 -14.38 -1.63
C ARG A 343 16.89 -15.24 -0.61
N GLN A 344 18.23 -15.24 -0.65
CA GLN A 344 19.05 -15.92 0.35
C GLN A 344 18.94 -15.26 1.72
N VAL A 345 19.00 -13.92 1.80
CA VAL A 345 18.79 -13.20 3.07
C VAL A 345 17.38 -13.44 3.64
N TRP A 346 16.33 -13.42 2.81
CA TRP A 346 14.96 -13.77 3.24
C TRP A 346 14.83 -15.25 3.68
N SER A 347 15.65 -16.15 3.12
CA SER A 347 15.75 -17.56 3.57
C SER A 347 16.46 -17.73 4.92
N GLN A 348 17.20 -16.71 5.38
CA GLN A 348 18.06 -16.76 6.56
C GLN A 348 17.59 -15.84 7.70
N SER A 349 16.70 -14.87 7.42
CA SER A 349 16.05 -14.04 8.44
C SER A 349 15.19 -14.90 9.37
N GLY A 350 15.58 -14.91 10.65
CA GLY A 350 15.09 -15.85 11.68
C GLY A 350 16.15 -16.85 12.16
N LEU A 351 17.12 -17.22 11.32
CA LEU A 351 18.24 -18.12 11.68
C LEU A 351 19.47 -17.36 12.20
N ALA A 352 19.69 -16.14 11.71
CA ALA A 352 20.89 -15.35 12.01
C ALA A 352 20.95 -14.76 13.44
N THR A 353 19.88 -14.86 14.24
CA THR A 353 19.81 -14.30 15.60
C THR A 353 20.61 -15.08 16.66
N ALA A 354 21.29 -16.17 16.26
CA ALA A 354 22.13 -16.98 17.14
C ALA A 354 23.60 -16.50 17.21
N GLU A 355 24.09 -15.76 16.21
CA GLU A 355 25.50 -15.37 16.09
C GLU A 355 25.68 -13.92 15.60
N TYR A 356 26.86 -13.36 15.91
CA TYR A 356 27.38 -12.02 15.60
C TYR A 356 27.04 -10.88 16.58
N SER A 357 28.11 -10.17 16.93
CA SER A 357 28.21 -9.18 17.99
C SER A 357 28.19 -7.75 17.46
N GLU A 358 28.01 -6.80 18.37
CA GLU A 358 28.08 -5.36 18.10
C GLU A 358 29.48 -4.95 17.63
N GLU A 359 29.58 -4.30 16.48
CA GLU A 359 30.72 -3.44 16.12
C GLU A 359 30.18 -2.03 15.78
N GLU A 360 30.64 -1.03 16.54
CA GLU A 360 30.19 0.36 16.37
C GLU A 360 30.81 1.00 15.12
N TYR A 361 29.99 1.71 14.34
CA TYR A 361 30.46 2.65 13.32
C TYR A 361 29.83 4.03 13.52
N SER A 362 30.62 5.07 13.32
CA SER A 362 30.34 6.43 13.82
C SER A 362 29.31 7.22 13.01
N ASP A 363 28.34 7.82 13.70
CA ASP A 363 27.40 8.80 13.15
C ASP A 363 28.08 10.09 12.66
N GLU A 364 27.86 10.48 11.39
CA GLU A 364 28.02 11.87 10.95
C GLU A 364 26.70 12.63 11.10
N TYR A 365 26.45 13.15 12.31
CA TYR A 365 25.27 13.96 12.63
C TYR A 365 25.42 15.39 12.04
N VAL A 366 24.64 15.74 11.01
CA VAL A 366 24.64 17.09 10.40
C VAL A 366 23.32 17.82 10.68
N GLY A 367 23.45 19.02 11.24
CA GLY A 367 22.36 19.72 11.93
C GLY A 367 21.26 20.36 11.06
N SER A 368 20.31 20.97 11.77
CA SER A 368 19.37 22.00 11.29
C SER A 368 20.14 23.07 10.46
N ASP A 369 19.59 23.72 9.43
CA ASP A 369 18.42 24.59 9.54
C ASP A 369 17.53 24.75 8.28
N SER A 370 16.38 25.37 8.54
CA SER A 370 15.61 26.40 7.81
C SER A 370 15.44 26.46 6.27
N GLU A 371 14.15 26.60 5.91
CA GLU A 371 13.61 27.51 4.86
C GLU A 371 13.80 27.19 3.36
N GLY A 372 13.37 28.15 2.52
CA GLY A 372 13.38 28.17 1.06
C GLY A 372 12.36 27.24 0.37
N GLY A 373 11.20 27.75 -0.06
CA GLY A 373 10.46 27.12 -1.19
C GLY A 373 11.28 27.22 -2.49
N VAL A 374 10.93 26.64 -3.64
CA VAL A 374 9.70 26.07 -4.24
C VAL A 374 10.16 25.04 -5.31
N GLY A 375 9.37 24.18 -5.97
CA GLY A 375 7.92 23.91 -6.07
C GLY A 375 7.65 23.24 -7.45
N LEU A 376 6.45 22.66 -7.66
CA LEU A 376 5.99 22.01 -8.93
C LEU A 376 6.70 20.67 -9.29
N ASP A 377 6.11 19.67 -9.97
CA ASP A 377 4.69 19.22 -10.03
C ASP A 377 4.55 17.71 -10.42
N SER A 378 3.45 17.04 -9.97
CA SER A 378 2.94 15.65 -10.30
C SER A 378 2.04 15.06 -9.17
N ILE A 379 0.78 14.58 -9.22
CA ILE A 379 -0.38 14.60 -10.17
C ILE A 379 -0.60 13.30 -10.99
N ASP A 380 -1.81 12.65 -10.99
CA ASP A 380 -2.16 11.34 -11.65
C ASP A 380 -3.68 11.04 -11.89
N ASP A 381 -4.17 10.46 -13.02
CA ASP A 381 -5.65 10.24 -13.31
C ASP A 381 -6.16 8.83 -13.69
N SER A 382 -7.00 8.22 -12.85
CA SER A 382 -8.20 7.65 -13.47
C SER A 382 -9.40 7.72 -12.54
N ASP A 383 -10.36 8.57 -12.90
CA ASP A 383 -11.68 8.00 -13.17
C ASP A 383 -11.67 7.28 -14.54
N ASN A 384 -12.50 6.25 -14.66
CA ASN A 384 -13.09 5.71 -15.89
C ASN A 384 -13.86 4.43 -15.56
N GLY A 385 -15.18 4.55 -15.43
CA GLY A 385 -16.13 3.52 -15.83
C GLY A 385 -17.01 4.09 -16.94
N ALA A 386 -17.22 3.34 -18.01
CA ALA A 386 -18.25 3.65 -19.02
C ALA A 386 -19.65 3.34 -18.42
N GLU A 387 -20.77 3.93 -18.86
CA GLU A 387 -21.07 4.65 -20.12
C GLU A 387 -21.65 6.06 -19.90
N PRO A 388 -21.82 6.91 -20.94
CA PRO A 388 -22.05 8.34 -20.78
C PRO A 388 -23.51 8.76 -20.57
N ASP A 389 -23.72 9.83 -19.79
CA ASP A 389 -24.91 10.70 -19.87
C ASP A 389 -24.48 12.11 -20.34
N TYR A 390 -25.21 12.66 -21.31
CA TYR A 390 -24.96 13.95 -21.97
C TYR A 390 -26.02 14.98 -21.59
N THR A 391 -26.13 15.36 -20.31
CA THR A 391 -26.81 16.60 -19.89
C THR A 391 -26.18 17.19 -18.61
N ALA A 392 -26.19 18.51 -18.35
CA ALA A 392 -26.80 19.62 -19.09
C ALA A 392 -25.93 20.89 -19.11
N TRP A 393 -25.99 21.64 -20.21
CA TRP A 393 -25.87 23.12 -20.19
C TRP A 393 -27.17 23.65 -19.53
N CYS A 394 -27.20 24.67 -18.68
CA CYS A 394 -27.12 26.12 -18.94
C CYS A 394 -27.67 26.84 -17.67
N PRO A 395 -27.67 28.18 -17.57
CA PRO A 395 -27.06 29.18 -18.44
C PRO A 395 -25.75 29.77 -17.90
#